data_AF-A0A2P1TDL3-F1
#
_entry.id   AF-A0A2P1TDL3-F1
#
_cell.length_a   1.000
_cell.length_b   1.000
_cell.length_c   1.000
_cell.angle_alpha   90.00
_cell.angle_beta   90.00
_cell.angle_gamma   90.00
#
_symmetry.space_group_name_H-M   'P 1'
#
loop_
_entity.id
_entity.type
_entity.pdbx_description
1 polymer ?
#
loop_
_entity_poly.entity_id
_entity_poly.type
_entity_poly.pdbx_seq_one_letter_code
_entity_poly.pdbx_strand_id
1 'polypeptide(L)' 'MANKLKVKDKEYARLGIRKNSNGDFEYINPNDKNKSKYKSVKKES' A
#
# COMPACT_ATOMS: atom_id res chain seq x y z
N MET A 1 -7.55 23.35 -8.18
CA MET A 1 -8.60 22.36 -7.84
C MET A 1 -7.90 21.05 -7.46
N ALA A 2 -7.84 20.71 -6.17
CA ALA A 2 -7.20 19.45 -5.75
C ALA A 2 -8.10 18.27 -6.16
N ASN A 3 -7.53 17.28 -6.83
CA ASN A 3 -8.29 16.16 -7.36
C ASN A 3 -8.78 15.27 -6.18
N LYS A 4 -10.09 15.32 -5.88
CA LYS A 4 -10.71 14.71 -4.68
C LYS A 4 -10.41 13.21 -4.54
N LEU A 5 -10.27 12.51 -5.67
CA LEU A 5 -9.91 11.09 -5.72
C LEU A 5 -8.54 10.84 -5.08
N LYS A 6 -7.53 11.63 -5.48
CA LYS A 6 -6.15 11.52 -4.98
C LYS A 6 -6.02 11.86 -3.50
N VAL A 7 -6.92 12.68 -2.96
CA VAL A 7 -6.95 13.01 -1.53
C VAL A 7 -7.49 11.83 -0.72
N LYS A 8 -8.59 11.23 -1.16
CA LYS A 8 -9.18 10.05 -0.52
C LYS A 8 -8.23 8.85 -0.52
N ASP A 9 -7.55 8.57 -1.63
CA ASP A 9 -6.58 7.47 -1.69
C ASP A 9 -5.45 7.61 -0.66
N LYS A 10 -4.99 8.85 -0.42
CA LYS A 10 -3.98 9.15 0.60
C LYS A 10 -4.52 8.96 2.02
N GLU A 11 -5.79 9.30 2.26
CA GLU A 11 -6.44 9.08 3.55
C GLU A 11 -6.62 7.58 3.85
N TYR A 12 -7.09 6.80 2.87
CA TYR A 12 -7.18 5.34 3.01
C TYR A 12 -5.81 4.73 3.30
N ALA A 13 -4.76 5.13 2.57
CA ALA A 13 -3.41 4.62 2.80
C ALA A 13 -2.87 4.96 4.21
N ARG A 14 -3.21 6.14 4.76
CA ARG A 14 -2.86 6.53 6.14
C ARG A 14 -3.58 5.68 7.19
N LEU A 15 -4.82 5.30 6.92
CA LEU A 15 -5.62 4.40 7.76
C LEU A 15 -5.23 2.92 7.59
N GLY A 16 -4.21 2.63 6.77
CA GLY A 16 -3.81 1.25 6.45
C GLY A 16 -4.78 0.56 5.48
N ILE A 17 -5.77 1.24 4.92
CA ILE A 17 -6.77 0.65 4.05
C ILE A 17 -6.25 0.62 2.60
N ARG A 18 -6.31 -0.54 1.94
CA ARG A 18 -5.98 -0.69 0.51
C ARG A 18 -7.08 -1.46 -0.22
N LYS A 19 -7.29 -1.13 -1.49
CA LYS A 19 -8.15 -1.91 -2.37
C LYS A 19 -7.46 -3.21 -2.80
N ASN A 20 -8.15 -4.34 -2.71
CA ASN A 20 -7.68 -5.64 -3.20
C ASN A 20 -8.03 -5.83 -4.70
N SER A 21 -7.60 -6.94 -5.29
CA SER A 21 -7.89 -7.27 -6.71
C SER A 21 -9.37 -7.50 -6.99
N ASN A 22 -10.15 -7.82 -5.96
CA ASN A 22 -11.59 -8.09 -6.05
C ASN A 22 -12.42 -6.79 -5.92
N GLY A 23 -11.78 -5.68 -5.58
CA GLY A 23 -12.41 -4.38 -5.42
C GLY A 23 -12.85 -4.04 -4.00
N ASP A 24 -12.58 -4.92 -3.03
CA ASP A 24 -12.88 -4.72 -1.61
C ASP A 24 -11.79 -3.90 -0.92
N PHE A 25 -12.11 -3.34 0.25
CA PHE A 25 -11.18 -2.61 1.09
C PHE A 25 -10.65 -3.50 2.21
N GLU A 26 -9.34 -3.73 2.21
CA GLU A 26 -8.64 -4.53 3.21
C GLU A 26 -7.74 -3.63 4.07
N TYR A 27 -7.67 -3.92 5.37
CA TYR A 27 -6.70 -3.30 6.26
C TYR A 27 -5.34 -4.00 6.12
N ILE A 28 -4.32 -3.22 5.83
CA ILE A 28 -2.92 -3.59 5.77
C ILE A 28 -2.21 -2.80 6.85
N ASN A 29 -1.74 -3.52 7.88
CA ASN A 29 -0.89 -2.93 8.90
C ASN A 29 0.38 -2.37 8.23
N PRO A 30 0.69 -1.06 8.36
CA PRO A 30 1.92 -0.50 7.80
C PRO A 30 3.18 -1.17 8.36
N ASN A 31 3.11 -1.78 9.54
CA ASN A 31 4.20 -2.54 10.14
C ASN A 31 4.48 -3.88 9.43
N ASP A 32 3.53 -4.38 8.63
CA ASP A 32 3.70 -5.58 7.79
C ASP A 32 4.18 -5.25 6.37
N LYS A 33 4.04 -4.01 5.91
CA LYS A 33 4.44 -3.59 4.54
C LYS A 33 5.93 -3.81 4.26
N ASN A 34 6.79 -3.85 5.28
CA ASN A 34 8.23 -3.93 5.11
C ASN A 34 8.80 -5.35 5.29
N LYS A 35 7.97 -6.35 5.61
CA LYS A 35 8.38 -7.75 5.64
C LYS A 35 8.19 -8.35 4.25
N SER A 36 9.02 -7.92 3.30
CA SER A 36 9.20 -8.74 2.09
C SER A 36 9.59 -10.15 2.56
N LYS A 37 8.77 -11.16 2.22
CA LYS A 37 9.08 -12.57 2.52
C LYS A 37 10.40 -13.01 1.89
N TYR A 38 10.86 -12.30 0.87
CA TYR A 38 12.04 -12.62 0.07
C TYR A 38 13.10 -11.53 0.23
N LYS A 39 14.34 -11.95 0.48
CA LYS A 39 15.49 -11.04 0.45
C LYS A 39 15.71 -10.59 -1.00
N SER A 40 15.83 -9.28 -1.22
CA SER A 40 16.18 -8.74 -2.53
C SER A 40 17.60 -9.20 -2.89
N VAL A 41 17.71 -10.12 -3.85
CA VAL A 41 19.00 -10.55 -4.41
C VAL A 41 19.44 -9.46 -5.39
N LYS A 42 20.24 -8.49 -4.93
CA LYS A 42 20.94 -7.58 -5.85
C LYS A 42 22.11 -8.35 -6.46
N LYS A 43 22.17 -8.44 -7.79
CA LYS A 43 23.41 -8.82 -8.48
C LYS A 43 24.35 -7.61 -8.43
N GLU A 44 25.51 -7.78 -7.81
CA GLU A 44 26.63 -6.85 -8.03
C GLU A 44 27.08 -7.02 -9.49
N SER A 45 27.17 -5.90 -10.20
CA SER A 45 27.71 -5.81 -11.56
C SER A 45 29.18 -5.40 -11.51
#